data_AF-A0A8E0NC85-F1
#
_entry.id   AF-A0A8E0NC85-F1
#
_cell.length_a   1.000
_cell.length_b   1.000
_cell.length_c   1.000
_cell.angle_alpha   90.00
_cell.angle_beta   90.00
_cell.angle_gamma   90.00
#
_symmetry.space_group_name_H-M   'P 1'
#
loop_
_entity.id
_entity.type
_entity.pdbx_description
1 polymer ?
#
loop_
_entity_poly.entity_id
_entity_poly.type
_entity_poly.pdbx_seq_one_letter_code
_entity_poly.pdbx_strand_id
1 'polypeptide(L)' 'MTAALFLQRFAPKTGAWAHLDIFAWNPRTRPGHPEGGEAQSLRACFAMLRSRYA' A
#
# COMPACT_ATOMS: atom_id res chain seq x y z
N MET A 1 13.17 -5.25 -6.46
CA MET A 1 12.53 -6.55 -6.12
C MET A 1 13.12 -7.22 -4.88
N THR A 2 14.42 -7.08 -4.58
CA THR A 2 15.09 -7.77 -3.46
C THR A 2 14.44 -7.56 -2.09
N ALA A 3 13.97 -6.34 -1.77
CA ALA A 3 13.33 -6.05 -0.49
C ALA A 3 12.05 -6.86 -0.26
N ALA A 4 11.15 -6.92 -1.26
CA ALA A 4 9.91 -7.67 -1.15
C ALA A 4 10.16 -9.18 -0.97
N LEU A 5 11.14 -9.75 -1.69
CA LEU A 5 11.54 -11.16 -1.55
C LEU A 5 12.18 -11.45 -0.19
N PHE A 6 12.91 -10.49 0.39
CA PHE A 6 13.43 -10.61 1.76
C PHE A 6 12.27 -10.67 2.77
N LEU A 7 11.32 -9.74 2.70
CA LEU A 7 10.16 -9.69 3.60
C LEU A 7 9.28 -10.94 3.47
N GLN A 8 9.14 -11.49 2.27
CA GLN A 8 8.36 -12.70 2.02
C GLN A 8 8.86 -13.91 2.82
N ARG A 9 10.15 -13.96 3.18
CA ARG A 9 10.71 -15.05 4.01
C ARG A 9 10.04 -15.14 5.39
N PHE A 10 9.54 -14.01 5.89
CA PHE A 10 8.88 -13.87 7.19
C PHE A 10 7.36 -13.81 7.10
N ALA A 11 6.78 -13.84 5.89
CA ALA A 11 5.35 -13.84 5.70
C ALA A 11 4.72 -15.18 6.17
N PRO A 12 3.43 -15.16 6.58
CA PRO A 12 2.69 -16.38 6.91
C PRO A 12 2.74 -17.42 5.77
N LYS A 13 2.82 -18.70 6.14
CA LYS A 13 2.83 -19.82 5.16
C LYS A 13 1.44 -20.15 4.62
N THR A 14 0.39 -19.69 5.29
CA THR A 14 -1.01 -19.87 4.92
C THR A 14 -1.73 -18.53 5.01
N GLY A 15 -2.82 -18.38 4.26
CA GLY A 15 -3.54 -17.11 4.15
C GLY A 15 -2.92 -16.16 3.11
N ALA A 16 -3.54 -15.00 2.95
CA ALA A 16 -3.08 -13.97 2.02
C ALA A 16 -2.11 -13.01 2.70
N TRP A 17 -1.04 -12.64 2.00
CA TRP A 17 -0.10 -11.60 2.41
C TRP A 17 0.11 -10.61 1.26
N ALA A 18 0.16 -9.33 1.58
CA ALA A 18 0.43 -8.26 0.63
C ALA A 18 1.46 -7.30 1.22
N HIS A 19 2.42 -6.91 0.39
CA HIS A 19 3.38 -5.85 0.68
C HIS A 19 3.16 -4.73 -0.34
N LEU A 20 3.00 -3.50 0.16
CA LEU A 20 2.90 -2.30 -0.66
C LEU A 20 4.12 -1.44 -0.37
N ASP A 21 4.98 -1.31 -1.39
CA ASP A 21 6.04 -0.32 -1.39
C ASP A 21 5.46 0.98 -1.94
N ILE A 22 5.31 1.98 -1.07
CA ILE A 22 4.69 3.26 -1.41
C ILE A 22 5.65 4.39 -1.09
N PHE A 23 5.63 5.42 -1.94
CA PHE A 23 6.49 6.58 -1.76
C PHE A 23 6.04 7.47 -0.60
N ALA A 24 4.73 7.45 -0.28
CA ALA A 24 4.10 8.22 0.79
C ALA A 24 4.35 9.74 0.75
N TRP A 25 4.72 10.25 -0.42
CA TRP A 25 5.04 11.65 -0.66
C TRP A 25 4.51 12.10 -2.02
N ASN A 26 4.09 13.35 -2.10
CA ASN A 26 3.73 14.04 -3.33
C ASN A 26 4.82 15.08 -3.65
N PRO A 27 5.58 14.90 -4.74
CA PRO A 27 6.73 15.77 -5.06
C PRO A 27 6.34 17.12 -5.66
N ARG A 28 5.05 17.35 -5.95
CA ARG A 28 4.57 18.62 -6.50
C ARG A 28 3.09 18.83 -6.22
N THR A 29 2.72 20.04 -5.84
CA THR A 29 1.32 20.45 -5.64
C THR A 29 0.45 20.23 -6.89
N ARG A 30 -0.72 19.62 -6.68
CA ARG A 30 -1.81 19.43 -7.64
C ARG A 30 -3.14 19.76 -6.93
N PRO A 31 -4.24 20.06 -7.64
CA PRO A 31 -5.53 20.29 -7.01
C PRO A 31 -5.93 19.13 -6.08
N GLY A 32 -6.19 19.43 -4.80
CA GLY A 32 -6.52 18.43 -3.77
C GLY A 32 -5.34 17.64 -3.21
N HIS A 33 -4.12 17.85 -3.72
CA HIS A 33 -2.91 17.12 -3.33
C HIS A 33 -1.73 18.10 -3.20
N PRO A 34 -1.53 18.73 -2.03
CA PRO A 34 -0.37 19.59 -1.80
C PRO A 34 0.93 18.80 -1.85
N GLU A 35 2.05 19.47 -2.14
CA GLU A 35 3.38 18.89 -1.96
C GLU A 35 3.61 18.54 -0.48
N GLY A 36 4.14 17.34 -0.20
CA GLY A 36 4.25 16.84 1.16
C GLY A 36 3.90 15.37 1.31
N GLY A 37 3.61 14.94 2.53
CA GLY A 37 3.15 13.57 2.80
C GLY A 37 1.82 13.26 2.12
N GLU A 38 1.69 12.07 1.54
CA GLU A 38 0.50 11.64 0.80
C GLU A 38 0.00 10.26 1.24
N ALA A 39 -1.31 10.15 1.39
CA ALA A 39 -2.01 8.95 1.80
C ALA A 39 -2.28 8.02 0.60
N GLN A 40 -1.26 7.25 0.23
CA GLN A 40 -1.35 6.29 -0.88
C GLN A 40 -2.02 4.97 -0.45
N SER A 41 -2.67 4.29 -1.40
CA SER A 41 -3.24 2.93 -1.27
C SER A 41 -4.39 2.71 -0.28
N LEU A 42 -4.65 3.60 0.68
CA LEU A 42 -5.71 3.42 1.71
C LEU A 42 -7.08 3.08 1.11
N ARG A 43 -7.54 3.85 0.11
CA ARG A 43 -8.85 3.63 -0.53
C ARG A 43 -8.93 2.30 -1.28
N ALA A 44 -7.82 1.89 -1.92
CA ALA A 44 -7.76 0.62 -2.64
C ALA A 44 -7.80 -0.56 -1.65
N CYS A 45 -7.02 -0.50 -0.57
CA CYS A 45 -7.04 -1.51 0.49
C CYS A 45 -8.44 -1.64 1.11
N PHE A 46 -9.07 -0.51 1.45
CA PHE A 46 -10.42 -0.52 2.00
C PHE A 46 -11.44 -1.09 1.02
N ALA A 47 -11.40 -0.69 -0.26
CA ALA A 47 -12.31 -1.21 -1.27
C ALA A 47 -12.17 -2.74 -1.44
N MET A 48 -10.93 -3.25 -1.44
CA MET A 48 -10.65 -4.70 -1.49
C MET A 48 -11.23 -5.43 -0.27
N LEU A 49 -10.95 -4.93 0.94
CA LEU A 49 -11.46 -5.53 2.18
C LEU A 49 -12.99 -5.52 2.20
N ARG A 50 -13.61 -4.38 1.87
CA ARG A 50 -15.06 -4.24 1.79
C ARG A 50 -15.66 -5.22 0.79
N SER A 51 -15.09 -5.34 -0.41
CA SER A 51 -15.57 -6.29 -1.43
C SER A 51 -15.44 -7.75 -1.02
N ARG A 52 -14.50 -8.07 -0.12
CA ARG A 52 -14.21 -9.44 0.29
C ARG A 52 -15.00 -9.89 1.51
N TYR A 53 -15.39 -8.95 2.38
CA TYR A 53 -15.89 -9.26 3.73
C TYR A 53 -17.21 -8.58 4.11
N ALA A 54 -17.76 -7.67 3.30
CA ALA A 54 -19.09 -7.10 3.50
C ALA A 54 -20.10 -7.78 2.56
#